data_AF-A0A0B1SJU6-F1
#
_entry.id   AF-A0A0B1SJU6-F1
#
_cell.length_a   1.000
_cell.length_b   1.000
_cell.length_c   1.000
_cell.angle_alpha   90.00
_cell.angle_beta   90.00
_cell.angle_gamma   90.00
#
_symmetry.space_group_name_H-M   'P 1'
#
loop_
_entity.id
_entity.type
_entity.pdbx_description
1 polymer ?
#
loop_
_entity_poly.entity_id
_entity_poly.type
_entity_poly.pdbx_seq_one_letter_code
_entity_poly.pdbx_strand_id
1 'polypeptide(L)' 'MSRAAFCLVFGFIAVVYATPFGGFGPPPPPPPCELPPFIDDLPEEAAQKIRDIWKDYKKGEKCYNEHGLTREV' A
#
# COMPACT_ATOMS: atom_id res chain seq x y z
N MET A 1 -50.70 -0.38 14.04
CA MET A 1 -49.73 -0.84 13.03
C MET A 1 -48.33 -0.35 13.43
N SER A 2 -47.63 -0.99 14.38
CA SER A 2 -46.31 -0.42 14.80
C SER A 2 -45.38 -1.36 15.59
N ARG A 3 -45.56 -2.69 15.52
CA ARG A 3 -44.65 -3.64 16.20
C ARG A 3 -43.63 -4.26 15.24
N ALA A 4 -44.06 -4.61 14.03
CA ALA A 4 -43.18 -5.21 13.02
C ALA A 4 -42.12 -4.22 12.46
N ALA A 5 -42.49 -2.95 12.29
CA ALA A 5 -41.58 -1.92 11.78
C ALA A 5 -40.41 -1.63 12.73
N PHE A 6 -40.67 -1.61 14.04
CA PHE A 6 -39.63 -1.42 15.06
C PHE A 6 -38.62 -2.58 15.07
N CYS A 7 -39.07 -3.83 14.98
CA CYS A 7 -38.16 -4.99 14.95
C CYS A 7 -37.21 -4.98 13.75
N LEU A 8 -37.70 -4.55 12.57
CA LEU A 8 -36.86 -4.47 11.37
C LEU A 8 -35.78 -3.38 11.50
N VAL A 9 -36.11 -2.22 12.07
CA VAL A 9 -35.14 -1.12 12.27
C VAL A 9 -34.10 -1.49 13.33
N PHE A 10 -34.51 -2.03 14.47
CA PHE A 10 -33.58 -2.43 15.54
C PHE A 10 -32.74 -3.66 15.16
N GLY A 11 -33.31 -4.61 14.42
CA GLY A 11 -32.59 -5.77 13.90
C GLY A 11 -31.53 -5.39 12.86
N PHE A 12 -31.83 -4.46 11.96
CA PHE A 12 -30.88 -3.99 10.95
C PHE A 12 -29.72 -3.20 11.57
N ILE A 13 -30.02 -2.33 12.55
CA ILE A 13 -29.04 -1.62 13.37
C ILE A 13 -28.06 -2.63 14.00
N ALA A 14 -28.55 -3.66 14.69
CA ALA A 14 -27.71 -4.66 15.32
C ALA A 14 -26.77 -5.39 14.33
N VAL A 15 -27.20 -5.65 13.09
CA VAL A 15 -26.36 -6.29 12.07
C VAL A 15 -25.24 -5.37 11.58
N VAL A 16 -25.51 -4.08 11.37
CA VAL A 16 -24.49 -3.10 10.94
C VAL A 16 -23.46 -2.87 12.06
N TYR A 17 -23.88 -2.89 13.32
CA TYR A 17 -22.96 -2.76 14.47
C TYR A 17 -22.23 -4.07 14.82
N ALA A 18 -22.76 -5.24 14.43
CA ALA A 18 -22.17 -6.54 14.74
C ALA A 18 -21.24 -7.10 13.66
N THR A 19 -21.18 -6.50 12.47
CA THR A 19 -20.13 -6.85 11.51
C THR A 19 -18.83 -6.15 11.88
N PRO A 20 -17.76 -6.88 12.26
CA PRO A 20 -16.43 -6.32 12.33
C PRO A 20 -15.91 -6.20 10.88
N PHE A 21 -16.54 -5.37 10.05
CA PHE A 21 -15.98 -4.91 8.78
C PHE A 21 -14.88 -3.90 9.12
N GLY A 22 -13.78 -4.40 9.64
CA GLY A 22 -12.65 -3.63 10.09
C GLY A 22 -11.44 -4.53 10.17
N GLY A 23 -11.05 -5.10 9.03
CA GLY A 23 -9.76 -5.74 8.86
C GLY A 23 -8.62 -4.73 9.03
N PHE A 24 -8.41 -4.25 10.25
CA PHE A 24 -7.29 -3.42 10.65
C PHE A 24 -6.16 -4.34 11.11
N GLY A 25 -5.65 -5.14 10.18
CA GLY A 25 -4.32 -5.68 10.35
C GLY A 25 -3.30 -4.53 10.38
N PRO A 26 -2.14 -4.70 11.04
CA PRO A 26 -1.06 -3.75 10.89
C PRO A 26 -0.75 -3.56 9.39
N PRO A 27 -0.41 -2.34 8.94
CA PRO A 27 -0.06 -2.10 7.54
C PRO A 27 1.08 -3.04 7.13
N PRO A 28 1.11 -3.49 5.87
CA PRO A 28 2.20 -4.31 5.38
C PRO A 28 3.53 -3.60 5.62
N PRO A 29 4.61 -4.35 5.93
CA PRO A 29 5.92 -3.74 6.11
C PRO A 29 6.31 -2.96 4.85
N PRO A 30 7.03 -1.84 5.00
CA PRO A 30 7.48 -1.06 3.86
C PRO A 30 8.33 -1.94 2.94
N PRO A 31 8.25 -1.74 1.61
CA PRO A 31 9.09 -2.46 0.68
C PRO A 31 10.57 -2.27 1.05
N PRO A 32 11.41 -3.29 0.83
CA PRO A 32 12.84 -3.15 1.06
C PRO A 32 13.37 -2.01 0.20
N CYS A 33 14.04 -1.08 0.85
CA CYS A 33 14.76 0.00 0.21
C CYS A 33 16.05 -0.55 -0.38
N GLU A 34 15.94 -1.22 -1.52
CA GLU A 34 17.06 -1.81 -2.25
C GLU A 34 16.81 -1.65 -3.75
N LEU A 35 17.88 -1.78 -4.53
CA LEU A 35 17.83 -1.68 -5.98
C LEU A 35 16.75 -2.63 -6.52
N PRO A 36 15.73 -2.13 -7.25
CA PRO A 36 14.63 -2.97 -7.68
C PRO A 36 15.09 -4.10 -8.62
N PRO A 37 14.59 -5.34 -8.44
CA PRO A 37 15.02 -6.49 -9.25
C PRO A 37 14.57 -6.39 -10.72
N PHE A 38 13.57 -5.56 -11.01
CA PHE A 38 13.06 -5.37 -12.37
C PHE A 38 14.00 -4.52 -13.25
N ILE A 39 15.06 -3.93 -12.70
CA ILE A 39 16.00 -3.10 -13.49
C ILE A 39 16.62 -3.88 -14.64
N ASP A 40 16.86 -5.18 -14.46
CA ASP A 40 17.45 -6.02 -15.48
C ASP A 40 16.45 -6.33 -16.62
N ASP A 41 15.16 -6.07 -16.41
CA ASP A 41 14.10 -6.19 -17.42
C ASP A 41 13.82 -4.86 -18.15
N LEU A 42 14.41 -3.74 -17.72
CA LEU A 42 14.22 -2.44 -18.37
C LEU A 42 15.14 -2.24 -19.58
N PRO A 43 14.74 -1.40 -20.55
CA PRO A 43 15.64 -0.94 -21.61
C PRO A 43 16.87 -0.28 -21.00
N GLU A 44 18.04 -0.48 -21.61
CA GLU A 44 19.36 -0.12 -21.08
C GLU A 44 19.44 1.33 -20.59
N GLU A 45 18.80 2.25 -21.29
CA GLU A 45 18.72 3.67 -20.94
C GLU A 45 17.98 3.92 -19.60
N ALA A 46 16.84 3.27 -19.40
CA ALA A 46 16.05 3.40 -18.18
C ALA A 46 16.72 2.67 -17.01
N ALA A 47 17.31 1.50 -17.28
CA ALA A 47 18.09 0.77 -16.29
C ALA A 47 19.27 1.61 -15.75
N GLN A 48 20.01 2.31 -16.62
CA GLN A 48 21.09 3.20 -16.19
C GLN A 48 20.60 4.38 -15.34
N LYS A 49 19.50 5.05 -15.75
CA LYS A 49 18.89 6.13 -14.96
C LYS A 49 18.50 5.67 -13.56
N ILE A 50 17.89 4.49 -13.44
CA ILE A 50 17.54 3.93 -12.12
C ILE A 50 18.82 3.60 -11.33
N ARG A 51 19.83 2.97 -11.94
CA ARG A 51 21.10 2.71 -11.24
C ARG A 51 21.77 4.00 -10.74
N ASP A 52 21.66 5.09 -11.49
CA ASP A 52 22.18 6.41 -11.09
C ASP A 52 21.41 7.01 -9.91
N ILE A 53 20.07 6.95 -9.94
CA ILE A 53 19.21 7.37 -8.81
C ILE A 53 19.58 6.63 -7.52
N TRP A 54 19.87 5.33 -7.65
CA TRP A 54 20.18 4.47 -6.51
C TRP A 54 21.67 4.41 -6.14
N LYS A 55 22.56 5.07 -6.88
CA LYS A 55 24.02 4.96 -6.65
C LYS A 55 24.46 5.53 -5.30
N ASP A 56 23.81 6.62 -4.88
CA ASP A 56 24.16 7.34 -3.65
C ASP A 56 23.33 6.86 -2.45
N TYR A 57 22.36 5.97 -2.69
CA TYR A 57 21.49 5.42 -1.66
C TYR A 57 22.24 4.45 -0.75
N LYS A 58 22.13 4.67 0.57
CA LYS A 58 22.70 3.79 1.59
C LYS A 58 21.63 2.91 2.23
N LYS A 59 21.90 1.61 2.25
CA LYS A 59 21.05 0.61 2.92
C LYS A 59 20.81 1.00 4.38
N GLY A 60 19.54 1.23 4.72
CA GLY A 60 19.10 1.64 6.06
C GLY A 60 18.59 3.09 6.14
N GLU A 61 18.78 3.89 5.09
CA GLU A 61 18.13 5.21 4.96
C GLU A 61 16.74 5.09 4.33
N LYS A 62 15.92 6.13 4.48
CA LYS A 62 14.57 6.18 3.92
C LYS A 62 14.63 6.32 2.38
N CYS A 63 14.12 5.34 1.63
CA CYS A 63 14.16 5.32 0.15
C CYS A 63 12.97 5.98 -0.58
N TYR A 64 12.21 6.84 0.11
CA TYR A 64 11.00 7.42 -0.48
C TYR A 64 11.28 8.26 -1.73
N ASN A 65 12.45 8.90 -1.77
CA ASN A 65 12.84 9.78 -2.88
C ASN A 65 13.27 8.95 -4.11
N GLU A 66 14.10 7.94 -3.88
CA GLU A 66 14.62 7.00 -4.87
C GLU A 66 13.49 6.20 -5.50
N HIS A 67 12.53 5.75 -4.69
CA HIS A 67 11.31 5.10 -5.17
C HIS A 67 10.45 6.04 -6.04
N GLY A 68 10.32 7.32 -5.64
CA GLY A 68 9.61 8.33 -6.42
C GLY A 68 10.26 8.53 -7.78
N LEU A 69 11.56 8.79 -7.78
CA LEU A 69 12.35 9.01 -9.00
C LEU A 69 12.35 7.78 -9.91
N THR A 70 12.44 6.57 -9.36
CA THR A 70 12.38 5.32 -10.13
C THR A 70 11.04 5.13 -10.83
N ARG A 71 9.94 5.66 -10.27
CA ARG A 71 8.60 5.54 -10.85
C ARG A 71 8.36 6.52 -12.00
N GLU A 72 9.19 7.55 -12.12
CA GLU A 72 9.11 8.59 -13.17
C GLU A 72 10.00 8.30 -14.38
N VAL A 73 10.91 7.31 -14.29
CA VAL A 73 11.77 6.84 -15.40
C VAL A 73 10.99 5.90 -16.32
#